data_AF-A0A8H2WR64-F1
#
_entry.id   AF-A0A8H2WR64-F1
#
_cell.length_a   1.000
_cell.length_b   1.000
_cell.length_c   1.000
_cell.angle_alpha   90.00
_cell.angle_beta   90.00
_cell.angle_gamma   90.00
#
_symmetry.space_group_name_H-M   'P 1'
#
loop_
_entity.id
_entity.type
_entity.pdbx_description
1 polymer ?
#
loop_
_entity_poly.entity_id
_entity_poly.type
_entity_poly.pdbx_seq_one_letter_code
_entity_poly.pdbx_strand_id
1 'polypeptide(L)'
;MILLLLVPGKVISLINKIQVEWAKKTDARVQCIVESLNIIRTIKLFSWEKRVKGQSEKKRKEELDCYQKRQLMGLFTVNINHAIPLVVMIVTFSSHTLLFKKPLGASSVFSSIAVFDILRTQLRLLLLQIPSSIQSKVSLDRTNDFLTKVGIIGDRL
;
A
#
# COMPACT_ATOMS: atom_id res chain seq x y z
N MET A 1 13.31 -12.37 10.92
CA MET A 1 12.45 -11.16 10.71
C MET A 1 12.69 -10.51 9.35
N ILE A 2 13.94 -10.31 8.91
CA ILE A 2 14.27 -9.61 7.65
C ILE A 2 13.79 -10.38 6.40
N LEU A 3 13.94 -11.71 6.37
CA LEU A 3 13.45 -12.54 5.26
C LEU A 3 11.92 -12.54 5.09
N LEU A 4 11.16 -12.46 6.19
CA LEU A 4 9.69 -12.35 6.15
C LEU A 4 9.20 -10.95 5.76
N LEU A 5 10.08 -9.94 5.80
CA LEU A 5 9.81 -8.57 5.33
C LEU A 5 9.91 -8.44 3.79
N LEU A 6 10.58 -9.37 3.10
CA LEU A 6 10.63 -9.40 1.63
C LEU A 6 9.33 -9.90 0.99
N VAL A 7 8.58 -10.74 1.72
CA VAL A 7 7.28 -11.31 1.29
C VAL A 7 6.24 -10.21 1.03
N PRO A 8 5.98 -9.24 1.93
CA PRO A 8 5.04 -8.16 1.66
C PRO A 8 5.47 -7.28 0.47
N GLY A 9 6.77 -7.16 0.16
CA GLY A 9 7.24 -6.39 -1.00
C GLY A 9 6.69 -6.89 -2.34
N LYS A 10 6.70 -8.22 -2.56
CA LYS A 10 6.12 -8.80 -3.80
C LYS A 10 4.59 -8.67 -3.81
N VAL A 11 3.93 -8.84 -2.66
CA VAL A 11 2.48 -8.69 -2.52
C VAL A 11 2.03 -7.24 -2.80
N ILE A 12 2.80 -6.26 -2.34
CA ILE A 12 2.56 -4.83 -2.62
C ILE A 12 2.61 -4.56 -4.12
N SER A 13 3.55 -5.15 -4.87
CA SER A 13 3.61 -4.96 -6.32
C SER A 13 2.38 -5.54 -7.04
N LEU A 14 1.81 -6.64 -6.55
CA LEU A 14 0.56 -7.20 -7.07
C LEU A 14 -0.64 -6.30 -6.76
N ILE A 15 -0.73 -5.79 -5.53
CA ILE A 15 -1.77 -4.82 -5.14
C ILE A 15 -1.70 -3.56 -6.01
N ASN A 16 -0.49 -3.07 -6.32
CA ASN A 16 -0.30 -1.93 -7.19
C ASN A 16 -0.80 -2.17 -8.61
N LYS A 17 -0.63 -3.39 -9.16
CA LYS A 17 -1.20 -3.74 -10.47
C LYS A 17 -2.73 -3.67 -10.47
N ILE A 18 -3.36 -4.23 -9.43
CA ILE A 18 -4.83 -4.19 -9.27
C ILE A 18 -5.30 -2.74 -9.05
N GLN A 19 -4.52 -1.93 -8.34
CA GLN A 19 -4.82 -0.51 -8.14
C GLN A 19 -4.85 0.25 -9.47
N VAL A 20 -3.88 -0.01 -10.36
CA VAL A 20 -3.84 0.58 -11.69
C VAL A 20 -5.03 0.12 -12.54
N GLU A 21 -5.42 -1.16 -12.44
CA GLU A 21 -6.59 -1.68 -13.15
C GLU A 21 -7.90 -1.05 -12.67
N TRP A 22 -8.07 -0.92 -11.35
CA TRP A 22 -9.21 -0.22 -10.74
C TRP A 22 -9.28 1.25 -11.16
N ALA A 23 -8.13 1.94 -11.21
CA ALA A 23 -8.06 3.32 -11.68
C ALA A 23 -8.54 3.44 -13.14
N LYS A 24 -8.10 2.55 -14.03
CA LYS A 24 -8.58 2.51 -15.43
C LYS A 24 -10.09 2.31 -15.54
N LYS A 25 -10.67 1.42 -14.72
CA LYS A 25 -12.13 1.20 -14.68
C LYS A 25 -12.88 2.42 -14.16
N THR A 26 -12.31 3.11 -13.17
CA THR A 26 -12.86 4.36 -12.63
C THR A 26 -12.85 5.46 -13.70
N ASP A 27 -11.76 5.63 -14.42
CA ASP A 27 -11.64 6.61 -15.51
C ASP A 27 -12.67 6.34 -16.61
N ALA A 28 -12.85 5.07 -17.01
CA ALA A 28 -13.85 4.68 -18.00
C ALA A 28 -15.30 4.99 -17.56
N ARG A 29 -15.60 4.92 -16.25
CA ARG A 29 -16.91 5.32 -15.68
C ARG A 29 -17.06 6.84 -15.72
N VAL A 30 -16.04 7.59 -15.28
CA VAL A 30 -16.06 9.06 -15.28
C VAL A 30 -16.24 9.59 -16.69
N GLN A 31 -15.48 9.06 -17.65
CA GLN A 31 -15.60 9.42 -19.06
C GLN A 31 -17.03 9.17 -19.59
N CYS A 32 -17.63 8.02 -19.26
CA CYS A 32 -19.01 7.72 -19.65
C CYS A 32 -20.02 8.76 -19.15
N ILE A 33 -19.84 9.24 -17.92
CA ILE A 33 -20.70 10.24 -17.30
C ILE A 33 -20.49 11.59 -17.99
N VAL A 34 -19.24 11.99 -18.23
CA VAL A 34 -18.89 13.23 -18.94
C VAL A 34 -19.50 13.25 -20.34
N GLU A 35 -19.36 12.17 -21.11
CA GLU A 35 -19.97 12.04 -22.44
C GLU A 35 -21.49 12.17 -22.37
N SER A 36 -22.13 11.54 -21.38
CA SER A 36 -23.58 11.63 -21.17
C SER A 36 -24.04 13.05 -20.83
N LEU A 37 -23.25 13.80 -20.05
CA LEU A 37 -23.55 15.19 -19.71
C LEU A 37 -23.44 16.11 -20.95
N ASN A 38 -22.46 15.86 -21.81
CA ASN A 38 -22.28 16.64 -23.05
C ASN A 38 -23.49 16.51 -24.00
N ILE A 39 -24.18 15.35 -24.03
CA ILE A 39 -25.37 15.11 -24.88
C ILE A 39 -26.70 15.11 -24.10
N ILE A 40 -26.75 15.74 -22.92
CA ILE A 40 -27.89 15.63 -21.99
C ILE A 40 -29.23 16.07 -22.59
N ARG A 41 -29.24 17.10 -23.46
CA ARG A 41 -30.45 17.58 -24.13
C ARG A 41 -31.06 16.51 -25.04
N THR A 42 -30.22 15.81 -25.80
CA THR A 42 -30.63 14.69 -26.67
C THR A 42 -31.17 13.53 -25.85
N ILE A 43 -30.49 13.18 -24.75
CA ILE A 43 -30.93 12.10 -23.86
C ILE A 43 -32.34 12.39 -23.31
N LYS A 44 -32.60 13.62 -22.89
CA LYS A 44 -33.91 14.06 -22.39
C LYS A 44 -34.98 14.03 -23.50
N LEU A 45 -34.67 14.53 -24.69
CA LEU A 45 -35.59 14.57 -25.83
C LEU A 45 -36.09 13.16 -26.22
N PHE A 46 -35.20 12.17 -26.21
CA PHE A 46 -35.53 10.79 -26.59
C PHE A 46 -35.81 9.86 -25.40
N SER A 47 -35.88 10.39 -24.17
CA SER A 47 -36.07 9.59 -22.94
C SER A 47 -35.07 8.44 -22.77
N TRP A 48 -33.81 8.62 -23.22
CA TRP A 48 -32.75 7.61 -23.17
C TRP A 48 -32.11 7.44 -21.78
N GLU A 49 -32.63 8.09 -20.74
CA GLU A 49 -32.08 8.11 -19.39
C GLU A 49 -31.83 6.71 -18.83
N LYS A 50 -32.81 5.81 -18.97
CA LYS A 50 -32.70 4.43 -18.48
C LYS A 50 -31.56 3.67 -19.17
N ARG A 51 -31.38 3.89 -20.48
CA ARG A 51 -30.30 3.26 -21.26
C ARG A 51 -28.93 3.78 -20.83
N VAL A 52 -28.80 5.09 -20.66
CA VAL A 52 -27.55 5.73 -20.21
C VAL A 52 -27.19 5.32 -18.78
N LYS A 53 -28.19 5.27 -17.88
CA LYS A 53 -28.03 4.74 -16.52
C LYS A 53 -27.54 3.29 -16.53
N GLY A 54 -28.14 2.42 -17.34
CA GLY A 54 -27.73 1.03 -17.46
C GLY A 54 -26.28 0.87 -17.95
N GLN A 55 -25.81 1.73 -18.87
CA GLN A 55 -24.41 1.74 -19.32
C GLN A 55 -23.45 2.13 -18.18
N SER A 56 -23.80 3.15 -17.40
CA SER A 56 -23.00 3.57 -16.23
C SER A 56 -22.99 2.50 -15.13
N GLU A 57 -24.12 1.86 -14.86
CA GLU A 57 -24.24 0.78 -13.88
C GLU A 57 -23.42 -0.46 -14.28
N LYS A 58 -23.37 -0.81 -15.58
CA LYS A 58 -22.52 -1.90 -16.06
C LYS A 58 -21.03 -1.61 -15.77
N LYS A 59 -20.55 -0.41 -16.09
CA LYS A 59 -19.17 0.01 -15.78
C LYS A 59 -18.92 0.04 -14.26
N ARG A 60 -19.91 0.46 -13.47
CA ARG A 60 -19.83 0.48 -12.00
C ARG A 60 -19.70 -0.92 -11.41
N LYS A 61 -20.41 -1.92 -11.94
CA LYS A 61 -20.26 -3.33 -11.51
C LYS A 61 -18.83 -3.84 -11.75
N GLU A 62 -18.28 -3.62 -12.93
CA GLU A 62 -16.89 -4.00 -13.24
C GLU A 62 -15.87 -3.30 -12.32
N GLU A 63 -16.09 -2.02 -12.00
CA GLU A 63 -15.26 -1.26 -11.04
C GLU A 63 -15.35 -1.88 -9.63
N LEU A 64 -16.56 -2.20 -9.17
CA LEU A 64 -16.81 -2.78 -7.85
C LEU A 64 -16.20 -4.16 -7.70
N ASP A 65 -16.26 -5.02 -8.72
CA ASP A 65 -15.64 -6.35 -8.69
C ASP A 65 -14.11 -6.24 -8.53
N CYS A 66 -13.49 -5.31 -9.24
CA CYS A 66 -12.04 -5.03 -9.10
C CYS A 66 -11.73 -4.46 -7.72
N TYR A 67 -12.56 -3.54 -7.24
CA TYR A 67 -12.42 -2.92 -5.91
C TYR A 67 -12.54 -3.95 -4.78
N GLN A 68 -13.50 -4.88 -4.85
CA GLN A 68 -13.66 -5.94 -3.85
C GLN A 68 -12.46 -6.88 -3.83
N LYS A 69 -11.95 -7.30 -5.00
CA LYS A 69 -10.72 -8.11 -5.09
C LYS A 69 -9.53 -7.39 -4.46
N ARG A 70 -9.36 -6.10 -4.75
CA ARG A 70 -8.32 -5.26 -4.14
C ARG A 70 -8.47 -5.22 -2.61
N GLN A 71 -9.68 -4.97 -2.12
CA GLN A 71 -9.94 -4.85 -0.69
C GLN A 71 -9.64 -6.17 0.03
N LEU A 72 -10.07 -7.30 -0.55
CA LEU A 72 -9.81 -8.64 -0.01
C LEU A 72 -8.30 -8.92 0.07
N MET A 73 -7.54 -8.64 -1.00
CA MET A 73 -6.08 -8.78 -0.98
C MET A 73 -5.41 -7.85 0.04
N GLY A 74 -5.93 -6.62 0.18
CA GLY A 74 -5.48 -5.67 1.20
C GLY A 74 -5.67 -6.23 2.61
N LEU A 75 -6.83 -6.78 2.91
CA LEU A 75 -7.13 -7.42 4.20
C LEU A 75 -6.20 -8.60 4.48
N PHE A 76 -5.98 -9.50 3.51
CA PHE A 76 -5.03 -10.60 3.67
C PHE A 76 -3.62 -10.10 3.97
N THR A 77 -3.19 -9.05 3.28
CA THR A 77 -1.85 -8.47 3.48
C THR A 77 -1.69 -7.89 4.88
N VAL A 78 -2.68 -7.17 5.39
CA VAL A 78 -2.67 -6.62 6.76
C VAL A 78 -2.63 -7.77 7.79
N ASN A 79 -3.49 -8.78 7.62
CA ASN A 79 -3.53 -9.94 8.52
C ASN A 79 -2.20 -10.71 8.54
N ILE A 80 -1.60 -10.96 7.38
CA ILE A 80 -0.28 -11.61 7.29
C ILE A 80 0.78 -10.78 8.03
N ASN A 81 0.79 -9.45 7.85
CA ASN A 81 1.72 -8.57 8.55
C ASN A 81 1.53 -8.57 10.09
N HIS A 82 0.31 -8.84 10.58
CA HIS A 82 0.07 -9.05 12.02
C HIS A 82 0.48 -10.45 12.50
N ALA A 83 0.33 -11.48 11.67
CA ALA A 83 0.68 -12.85 12.02
C ALA A 83 2.20 -13.13 12.00
N ILE A 84 2.95 -12.48 11.10
CA ILE A 84 4.41 -12.69 10.95
C ILE A 84 5.18 -12.62 12.29
N PRO A 85 5.04 -11.57 13.13
CA PRO A 85 5.74 -11.49 14.41
C PRO A 85 5.34 -12.60 15.39
N LEU A 86 4.07 -13.02 15.39
CA LEU A 86 3.58 -14.10 16.25
C LEU A 86 4.26 -15.42 15.86
N VAL A 87 4.31 -15.72 14.56
CA VAL A 87 5.00 -16.92 14.05
C VAL A 87 6.50 -16.88 14.39
N VAL A 88 7.15 -15.73 14.18
CA VAL A 88 8.57 -15.57 14.53
C VAL A 88 8.82 -15.81 16.02
N MET A 89 7.94 -15.30 16.88
CA MET A 89 8.04 -15.46 18.33
C MET A 89 7.88 -16.93 18.73
N ILE A 90 6.90 -17.65 18.16
CA ILE A 90 6.70 -19.09 18.36
C ILE A 90 7.95 -19.88 17.94
N VAL A 91 8.48 -19.59 16.74
CA VAL A 91 9.69 -20.26 16.23
C VAL A 91 10.90 -19.99 17.13
N THR A 92 11.05 -18.76 17.61
CA THR A 92 12.16 -18.36 18.48
C THR A 92 12.10 -19.10 19.82
N PHE A 93 10.95 -19.12 20.48
CA PHE A 93 10.79 -19.84 21.75
C PHE A 93 10.88 -21.36 21.57
N SER A 94 10.37 -21.90 20.47
CA SER A 94 10.49 -23.33 20.14
C SER A 94 11.96 -23.73 19.96
N SER A 95 12.72 -22.96 19.18
CA SER A 95 14.15 -23.17 18.97
C SER A 95 14.94 -23.05 20.28
N HIS A 96 14.63 -22.04 21.11
CA HIS A 96 15.26 -21.89 22.43
C HIS A 96 15.03 -23.12 23.33
N THR A 97 13.81 -23.66 23.34
CA THR A 97 13.47 -24.87 24.13
C THR A 97 14.26 -26.09 23.65
N LEU A 98 14.34 -26.28 22.33
CA LEU A 98 15.04 -27.41 21.70
C LEU A 98 16.56 -27.37 21.92
N LEU A 99 17.16 -26.18 21.82
CA LEU A 99 18.61 -26.01 21.93
C LEU A 99 19.09 -25.99 23.38
N PHE A 100 18.43 -25.23 24.26
CA PHE A 100 18.91 -25.02 25.62
C PHE A 100 18.35 -26.02 26.64
N LYS A 101 17.32 -26.81 26.29
CA LYS A 101 16.64 -27.80 27.16
C LYS A 101 16.28 -27.27 28.56
N LYS A 102 16.18 -25.95 28.72
CA LYS A 102 15.80 -25.29 29.98
C LYS A 102 14.31 -24.97 29.98
N PRO A 103 13.62 -25.10 31.11
CA PRO A 103 12.22 -24.70 31.22
C PRO A 103 12.08 -23.19 30.97
N LEU A 104 11.17 -22.81 30.07
CA LEU A 104 10.86 -21.40 29.86
C LEU A 104 10.03 -20.89 31.04
N GLY A 105 10.68 -20.17 31.94
CA GLY A 105 9.99 -19.45 33.00
C GLY A 105 9.12 -18.35 32.40
N ALA A 106 7.86 -18.25 32.85
CA ALA A 106 6.90 -17.25 32.40
C ALA A 106 7.47 -15.82 32.44
N SER A 107 8.27 -15.49 33.47
CA SER A 107 8.93 -14.18 33.59
C SER A 107 9.86 -13.86 32.42
N SER A 108 10.61 -14.85 31.92
CA SER A 108 11.53 -14.65 30.78
C SER A 108 10.78 -14.52 29.46
N VAL A 109 9.68 -15.27 29.30
CA VAL A 109 8.80 -15.19 28.13
C VAL A 109 8.14 -13.82 28.04
N PHE A 110 7.50 -13.34 29.12
CA PHE A 110 6.85 -12.02 29.12
C PHE A 110 7.83 -10.88 28.89
N SER A 111 9.02 -10.93 29.49
CA SER A 111 10.07 -9.94 29.24
C SER A 111 10.53 -9.94 27.79
N SER A 112 10.74 -11.12 27.19
CA SER A 112 11.13 -11.24 25.78
C SER A 112 10.06 -10.70 24.84
N ILE A 113 8.77 -10.97 25.10
CA ILE A 113 7.65 -10.44 24.31
C ILE A 113 7.68 -8.91 24.26
N ALA A 114 7.88 -8.26 25.42
CA ALA A 114 7.95 -6.80 25.50
C ALA A 114 9.12 -6.25 24.66
N VAL A 115 10.30 -6.87 24.75
CA VAL A 115 11.47 -6.47 23.96
C VAL A 115 11.22 -6.66 22.45
N PHE A 116 10.60 -7.77 22.05
CA PHE A 116 10.23 -8.01 20.64
C PHE A 116 9.27 -6.95 20.09
N ASP A 117 8.30 -6.49 20.89
CA ASP A 117 7.34 -5.48 20.45
C ASP A 117 7.98 -4.08 20.29
N ILE A 118 8.86 -3.71 21.22
CA ILE A 118 9.68 -2.49 21.11
C ILE A 118 10.54 -2.55 19.85
N LEU A 119 11.29 -3.63 19.65
CA LEU A 119 12.16 -3.81 18.49
C LEU A 119 11.35 -3.74 17.18
N ARG A 120 10.18 -4.40 17.13
CA ARG A 120 9.27 -4.36 15.98
C ARG A 120 8.86 -2.93 15.64
N THR A 121 8.49 -2.15 16.65
CA THR A 121 8.05 -0.76 16.45
C THR A 121 9.20 0.11 15.92
N GLN A 122 10.40 -0.04 16.46
CA GLN A 122 11.58 0.70 15.99
C GLN A 122 11.97 0.31 14.56
N LEU A 123 11.99 -0.98 14.23
CA LEU A 123 12.25 -1.45 12.87
C LEU A 123 11.23 -0.91 11.87
N ARG A 124 9.94 -0.88 12.23
CA ARG A 124 8.90 -0.29 11.37
C ARG A 124 9.15 1.19 11.13
N LEU A 125 9.50 1.96 12.17
CA LEU A 125 9.82 3.38 12.02
C LEU A 125 11.00 3.58 11.08
N LEU A 126 12.09 2.83 11.26
CA LEU A 126 13.27 2.91 10.38
C LEU A 126 12.92 2.60 8.92
N LEU A 127 12.13 1.55 8.67
CA LEU A 127 11.72 1.18 7.32
C LEU A 127 10.84 2.23 6.64
N LEU A 128 10.03 2.98 7.40
CA LEU A 128 9.22 4.08 6.87
C LEU A 128 10.05 5.34 6.59
N GLN A 129 11.15 5.55 7.31
CA GLN A 129 12.03 6.69 7.11
C GLN A 129 12.87 6.57 5.82
N ILE A 130 13.26 5.36 5.42
CA ILE A 130 14.13 5.16 4.23
C ILE A 130 13.52 5.79 2.95
N PRO A 131 12.26 5.50 2.55
CA PRO A 131 11.66 6.15 1.39
C PRO A 131 11.54 7.67 1.55
N SER A 132 11.23 8.16 2.75
CA SER A 132 11.15 9.59 3.05
C SER A 132 12.50 10.27 2.81
N SER A 133 13.59 9.69 3.30
CA SER A 133 14.94 10.23 3.09
C SER A 133 15.32 10.25 1.61
N ILE A 134 14.97 9.21 0.84
CA ILE A 134 15.20 9.18 -0.61
C ILE A 134 14.41 10.29 -1.30
N GLN A 135 13.13 10.47 -0.95
CA GLN A 135 12.28 11.51 -1.54
C GLN A 135 12.77 12.92 -1.18
N SER A 136 13.18 13.15 0.07
CA SER A 136 13.78 14.40 0.51
C SER A 136 15.05 14.72 -0.26
N LYS A 137 15.92 13.72 -0.50
CA LYS A 137 17.12 13.89 -1.32
C LYS A 137 16.76 14.33 -2.75
N VAL A 138 15.86 13.61 -3.41
CA VAL A 138 15.42 13.95 -4.78
C VAL A 138 14.79 15.34 -4.84
N SER A 139 14.07 15.77 -3.78
CA SER A 139 13.52 17.12 -3.70
C SER A 139 14.61 18.18 -3.58
N LEU A 140 15.62 17.94 -2.74
CA LEU A 140 16.77 18.84 -2.57
C LEU A 140 17.56 18.97 -3.86
N ASP A 141 17.80 17.86 -4.57
CA ASP A 141 18.51 17.86 -5.85
C ASP A 141 17.80 18.77 -6.87
N ARG A 142 16.46 18.70 -6.97
CA ARG A 142 15.68 19.58 -7.86
C ARG A 142 15.75 21.05 -7.46
N THR A 143 15.71 21.34 -6.17
CA THR A 143 15.83 22.73 -5.68
C THR A 143 17.22 23.27 -5.96
N ASN A 144 18.26 22.47 -5.78
CA ASN A 144 19.64 22.82 -6.10
C ASN A 144 19.78 23.13 -7.60
N ASP A 145 19.30 22.24 -8.47
CA ASP A 145 19.30 22.44 -9.93
C ASP A 145 18.58 23.72 -10.35
N PHE A 146 17.46 24.05 -9.70
CA PHE A 146 16.73 25.30 -9.95
C PHE A 146 17.54 26.53 -9.53
N LEU A 147 18.15 26.52 -8.34
CA LEU A 147 18.93 27.65 -7.83
C LEU A 147 20.22 27.91 -8.63
N THR A 148 20.88 26.84 -9.11
CA THR A 148 22.03 26.96 -10.02
C THR A 148 21.61 27.52 -11.38
N LYS A 149 20.49 27.06 -11.97
CA LYS A 149 19.99 27.57 -13.24
C LYS A 149 19.58 29.05 -13.21
N VAL A 150 19.05 29.53 -12.08
CA VAL A 150 18.65 30.94 -11.89
C VAL A 150 19.86 31.82 -11.52
N GLY A 151 21.06 31.25 -11.37
CA GLY A 151 22.30 32.00 -11.11
C GLY A 151 22.39 32.60 -9.70
N ILE A 152 21.54 32.16 -8.77
CA ILE A 152 21.52 32.64 -7.38
C ILE A 152 22.66 32.01 -6.58
N ILE A 153 23.05 30.78 -6.93
CA ILE A 153 24.23 30.11 -6.40
C ILE A 153 25.21 30.03 -7.58
N GLY A 154 26.07 31.05 -7.70
CA GLY A 154 27.10 31.07 -8.73
C GLY A 154 28.06 29.88 -8.61
N ASP A 155 28.63 29.46 -9.73
CA ASP A 155 29.63 28.39 -9.90
C ASP A 155 30.90 28.63 -9.06
N ARG A 156 30.79 28.55 -7.73
CA ARG A 156 31.90 28.49 -6.78
C ARG A 156 31.58 27.49 -5.68
N LEU A 157 31.57 26.22 -6.05
CA LEU A 157 32.21 25.14 -5.31
C LEU A 157 32.78 24.14 -6.31
#